data_AF-A0A0F5H276-F1
#
_entry.id   AF-A0A0F5H276-F1
#
_cell.length_a   1.000
_cell.length_b   1.000
_cell.length_c   1.000
_cell.angle_alpha   90.00
_cell.angle_beta   90.00
_cell.angle_gamma   90.00
#
_symmetry.space_group_name_H-M   'P 1'
#
loop_
_entity.id
_entity.type
_entity.pdbx_description
1 polymer ?
#
loop_
_entity_poly.entity_id
_entity_poly.type
_entity_poly.pdbx_seq_one_letter_code
_entity_poly.pdbx_strand_id
1 'polypeptide(L)'
;MNIYANKFLSLIDFEKEKEVKYNELDENKIKLVAYKLKEIHELDSSSLAKNQISKFIKNGLSELSKIPNKKIIFEEINKEFKRINNILNKSYKNRFIVNEFFPNCLEFIDEKVKINLDKATKGDKHFDLAFFIITNYLDKKEEELFLQIYDTYWEEYLIQQKILVISLLLIYYNLNNINIYNNYLLAKLNEERTIFKEKKLSNSFRKDEWKK
;
A
#
# COMPACT_ATOMS: atom_id res chain seq x y z
N MET A 1 17.84 -21.15 4.35
CA MET A 1 17.96 -19.71 4.04
C MET A 1 17.30 -19.46 2.68
N ASN A 2 16.13 -18.81 2.67
CA ASN A 2 15.20 -18.80 1.53
C ASN A 2 15.62 -17.74 0.50
N ILE A 3 15.99 -18.16 -0.71
CA ILE A 3 16.54 -17.31 -1.79
C ILE A 3 15.56 -16.20 -2.23
N TYR A 4 14.26 -16.37 -1.95
CA TYR A 4 13.24 -15.36 -2.22
C TYR A 4 13.21 -14.20 -1.23
N ALA A 5 13.81 -14.36 -0.04
CA ALA A 5 13.93 -13.27 0.92
C ALA A 5 15.05 -12.31 0.50
N ASN A 6 16.18 -12.82 0.01
CA ASN A 6 17.39 -12.02 -0.25
C ASN A 6 17.26 -10.98 -1.36
N LYS A 7 16.26 -11.05 -2.25
CA LYS A 7 16.06 -10.04 -3.30
C LYS A 7 15.08 -8.91 -2.90
N PHE A 8 14.52 -8.98 -1.70
CA PHE A 8 13.67 -7.94 -1.09
C PHE A 8 14.24 -7.42 0.25
N LEU A 9 15.33 -8.02 0.74
CA LEU A 9 15.89 -7.86 2.09
C LEU A 9 16.95 -6.75 2.24
N SER A 10 17.18 -5.88 1.26
CA SER A 10 18.22 -4.84 1.41
C SER A 10 17.78 -3.58 2.18
N LEU A 11 16.71 -3.62 2.99
CA LEU A 11 16.09 -2.39 3.52
C LEU A 11 15.55 -2.48 4.94
N ILE A 12 16.34 -3.01 5.87
CA ILE A 12 16.06 -2.78 7.29
C ILE A 12 17.38 -2.55 8.02
N ASP A 13 17.73 -1.27 8.19
CA ASP A 13 18.62 -0.77 9.24
C ASP A 13 17.91 0.42 9.93
N PHE A 14 16.67 0.19 10.36
CA PHE A 14 15.79 1.22 10.96
C PHE A 14 16.27 1.71 12.35
N GLU A 15 17.25 1.04 12.97
CA GLU A 15 17.83 1.49 14.24
C GLU A 15 19.03 2.42 14.09
N LYS A 16 19.65 2.52 12.91
CA LYS A 16 20.73 3.50 12.65
C LYS A 16 20.25 4.80 12.02
N GLU A 17 19.05 4.82 11.47
CA GLU A 17 18.45 5.98 10.80
C GLU A 17 17.56 6.83 11.72
N LYS A 18 17.99 7.05 12.97
CA LYS A 18 17.42 8.11 13.84
C LYS A 18 17.63 9.54 13.29
N GLU A 19 18.22 9.69 12.10
CA GLU A 19 18.32 10.93 11.34
C GLU A 19 17.49 10.95 10.04
N VAL A 20 16.66 9.94 9.76
CA VAL A 20 15.64 10.11 8.72
C VAL A 20 14.55 10.99 9.32
N LYS A 21 14.63 12.28 8.98
CA LYS A 21 13.53 13.23 9.15
C LYS A 21 12.26 12.53 8.66
N TYR A 22 11.35 12.19 9.57
CA TYR A 22 9.96 12.06 9.19
C TYR A 22 9.61 13.38 8.53
N ASN A 23 9.54 13.40 7.20
CA ASN A 23 9.09 14.57 6.48
C ASN A 23 7.60 14.66 6.79
N GLU A 24 7.27 15.35 7.88
CA GLU A 24 5.90 15.67 8.24
C GLU A 24 5.20 16.17 6.97
N LEU A 25 4.18 15.42 6.54
CA LEU A 25 3.44 15.69 5.33
C LEU A 25 2.45 16.78 5.65
N ASP A 26 2.79 18.02 5.32
CA ASP A 26 1.80 19.09 5.27
C ASP A 26 0.89 18.94 4.03
N GLU A 27 -0.19 19.73 4.00
CA GLU A 27 -1.14 19.73 2.89
C GLU A 27 -0.48 19.96 1.52
N ASN A 28 0.57 20.79 1.44
CA ASN A 28 1.25 21.09 0.18
C ASN A 28 2.04 19.87 -0.31
N LYS A 29 2.74 19.18 0.59
CA LYS A 29 3.43 17.93 0.27
C LYS A 29 2.47 16.84 -0.17
N ILE A 30 1.31 16.72 0.48
CA ILE A 30 0.25 15.78 0.06
C ILE A 30 -0.21 16.09 -1.36
N LYS A 31 -0.47 17.35 -1.69
CA LYS A 31 -0.83 17.78 -3.06
C LYS A 31 0.26 17.43 -4.06
N LEU A 32 1.53 17.73 -3.75
CA LEU A 32 2.67 17.44 -4.63
C LEU A 32 2.77 15.93 -4.93
N VAL A 33 2.64 15.08 -3.91
CA VAL A 33 2.67 13.62 -4.10
C VAL A 33 1.47 13.14 -4.92
N ALA A 34 0.28 13.65 -4.67
CA ALA A 34 -0.92 13.30 -5.43
C ALA A 34 -0.77 13.62 -6.93
N TYR A 35 -0.30 14.82 -7.26
CA TYR A 35 0.00 15.19 -8.65
C TYR A 35 1.08 14.28 -9.24
N LYS A 36 2.15 14.02 -8.49
CA LYS A 36 3.27 13.24 -9.01
C LYS A 36 2.90 11.79 -9.26
N LEU A 37 2.11 11.17 -8.39
CA LEU A 37 1.60 9.82 -8.60
C LEU A 37 0.67 9.75 -9.81
N LYS A 38 -0.16 10.78 -10.01
CA LYS A 38 -1.01 10.87 -11.20
C LYS A 38 -0.18 10.90 -12.48
N GLU A 39 0.88 11.70 -12.53
CA GLU A 39 1.82 11.70 -13.65
C GLU A 39 2.47 10.32 -13.87
N ILE A 40 2.97 9.71 -12.81
CA ILE A 40 3.65 8.41 -12.87
C ILE A 40 2.72 7.33 -13.42
N HIS A 41 1.47 7.28 -12.96
CA HIS A 41 0.50 6.25 -13.37
C HIS A 41 0.07 6.35 -14.84
N GLU A 42 0.33 7.47 -15.51
CA GLU A 42 0.10 7.68 -16.94
C GLU A 42 1.35 7.48 -17.81
N LEU A 43 2.52 7.22 -17.19
CA LEU A 43 3.72 6.84 -17.94
C LEU A 43 3.54 5.48 -18.64
N ASP A 44 4.26 5.29 -19.75
CA ASP A 44 4.31 4.00 -20.41
C ASP A 44 4.95 2.95 -19.50
N SER A 45 4.22 1.87 -19.26
CA SER A 45 4.66 0.76 -18.42
C SER A 45 5.20 -0.41 -19.25
N SER A 46 5.26 -0.31 -20.59
CA SER A 46 5.60 -1.40 -21.52
C SER A 46 6.92 -2.12 -21.17
N SER A 47 7.92 -1.39 -20.68
CA SER A 47 9.25 -1.90 -20.31
C SER A 47 9.36 -2.47 -18.89
N LEU A 48 8.38 -2.22 -18.01
CA LEU A 48 8.46 -2.63 -16.60
C LEU A 48 8.18 -4.12 -16.40
N ALA A 49 8.75 -4.70 -15.33
CA ALA A 49 8.37 -6.04 -14.90
C ALA A 49 6.95 -6.04 -14.29
N LYS A 50 6.26 -7.18 -14.27
CA LYS A 50 4.99 -7.34 -13.52
C LYS A 50 5.27 -7.37 -12.02
N ASN A 51 4.39 -6.77 -11.21
CA ASN A 51 4.47 -6.91 -9.75
C ASN A 51 4.36 -8.38 -9.30
N GLN A 52 4.93 -8.68 -8.15
CA GLN A 52 4.95 -10.03 -7.56
C GLN A 52 4.13 -10.13 -6.27
N ILE A 53 3.17 -9.22 -6.06
CA ILE A 53 2.38 -9.10 -4.82
C ILE A 53 1.68 -10.44 -4.48
N SER A 54 1.08 -11.09 -5.47
CA SER A 54 0.40 -12.39 -5.27
C SER A 54 1.35 -13.47 -4.76
N LYS A 55 2.57 -13.53 -5.31
CA LYS A 55 3.60 -14.49 -4.91
C LYS A 55 4.10 -14.17 -3.50
N PHE A 56 4.30 -12.90 -3.19
CA PHE A 56 4.72 -12.44 -1.88
C PHE A 56 3.70 -12.85 -0.80
N ILE A 57 2.41 -12.58 -1.01
CA ILE A 57 1.36 -12.94 -0.05
C ILE A 57 1.28 -14.45 0.15
N LYS A 58 1.27 -15.23 -0.94
CA LYS A 58 1.21 -16.70 -0.86
C LYS A 58 2.37 -17.26 -0.03
N ASN A 59 3.59 -16.86 -0.38
CA ASN A 59 4.80 -17.34 0.30
C ASN A 59 4.84 -16.83 1.75
N GLY A 60 4.52 -15.56 1.95
CA GLY A 60 4.60 -14.93 3.26
C GLY A 60 3.58 -15.49 4.25
N LEU A 61 2.35 -15.78 3.82
CA LEU A 61 1.37 -16.48 4.67
C LEU A 61 1.82 -17.90 5.03
N SER A 62 2.38 -18.63 4.06
CA SER A 62 2.96 -19.95 4.31
C SER A 62 4.07 -19.88 5.36
N GLU A 63 4.99 -18.93 5.26
CA GLU A 63 6.07 -18.78 6.24
C GLU A 63 5.54 -18.31 7.59
N LEU A 64 4.64 -17.32 7.62
CA LEU A 64 4.06 -16.78 8.85
C LEU A 64 3.30 -17.85 9.66
N SER A 65 2.61 -18.78 8.96
CA SER A 65 1.89 -19.89 9.60
C SER A 65 2.79 -20.85 10.39
N LYS A 66 4.08 -20.87 10.08
CA LYS A 66 5.07 -21.75 10.74
C LYS A 66 5.70 -21.12 11.98
N ILE A 67 5.43 -19.85 12.26
CA ILE A 67 6.05 -19.11 13.36
C ILE A 67 5.07 -19.06 14.56
N PRO A 68 5.32 -19.79 15.67
CA PRO A 68 4.33 -19.97 16.73
C PRO A 68 3.81 -18.67 17.35
N ASN A 69 4.68 -17.68 17.56
CA ASN A 69 4.31 -16.38 18.14
C ASN A 69 3.62 -15.43 17.14
N LYS A 70 3.41 -15.85 15.89
CA LYS A 70 2.73 -15.07 14.83
C LYS A 70 1.36 -15.60 14.46
N LYS A 71 0.88 -16.63 15.15
CA LYS A 71 -0.40 -17.30 14.88
C LYS A 71 -1.58 -16.32 14.81
N ILE A 72 -1.65 -15.37 15.74
CA ILE A 72 -2.72 -14.35 15.78
C ILE A 72 -2.72 -13.48 14.52
N ILE A 73 -1.53 -13.02 14.09
CA ILE A 73 -1.40 -12.19 12.87
C ILE A 73 -1.78 -12.99 11.63
N PHE A 74 -1.33 -14.25 11.55
CA PHE A 74 -1.73 -15.15 10.48
C PHE A 74 -3.25 -15.33 10.42
N GLU A 75 -3.90 -15.59 11.55
CA GLU A 75 -5.35 -15.76 11.62
C GLU A 75 -6.11 -14.51 11.18
N GLU A 76 -5.67 -13.31 11.59
CA GLU A 76 -6.28 -12.05 11.20
C GLU A 76 -6.21 -11.79 9.69
N ILE A 77 -5.07 -12.10 9.05
CA ILE A 77 -4.93 -11.97 7.60
C ILE A 77 -5.71 -13.07 6.89
N ASN A 78 -5.72 -14.29 7.43
CA ASN A 78 -6.38 -15.43 6.81
C ASN A 78 -7.91 -15.23 6.70
N LYS A 79 -8.52 -14.45 7.61
CA LYS A 79 -9.92 -14.01 7.49
C LYS A 79 -10.20 -13.25 6.19
N GLU A 80 -9.21 -12.53 5.67
CA GLU A 80 -9.31 -11.78 4.40
C GLU A 80 -8.86 -12.60 3.17
N PHE A 81 -8.41 -13.84 3.32
CA PHE A 81 -7.73 -14.58 2.24
C PHE A 81 -8.56 -14.66 0.94
N LYS A 82 -9.86 -14.97 1.06
CA LYS A 82 -10.77 -14.99 -0.10
C LYS A 82 -10.89 -13.62 -0.75
N ARG A 83 -10.97 -12.56 0.05
CA ARG A 83 -11.07 -11.17 -0.41
C ARG A 83 -9.79 -10.74 -1.10
N ILE A 84 -8.63 -10.99 -0.50
CA ILE A 84 -7.30 -10.72 -1.05
C ILE A 84 -7.13 -11.38 -2.41
N ASN A 85 -7.46 -12.67 -2.54
CA ASN A 85 -7.37 -13.36 -3.83
C ASN A 85 -8.29 -12.74 -4.89
N ASN A 86 -9.50 -12.34 -4.50
CA ASN A 86 -10.42 -11.65 -5.42
C ASN A 86 -9.87 -10.29 -5.88
N ILE A 87 -9.25 -9.51 -4.98
CA ILE A 87 -8.58 -8.25 -5.33
C ILE A 87 -7.45 -8.51 -6.31
N LEU A 88 -6.52 -9.41 -5.98
CA LEU A 88 -5.36 -9.74 -6.82
C LEU A 88 -5.76 -10.23 -8.22
N ASN A 89 -6.86 -10.99 -8.32
CA ASN A 89 -7.37 -11.46 -9.59
C ASN A 89 -7.97 -10.32 -10.45
N LYS A 90 -8.58 -9.33 -9.81
CA LYS A 90 -9.26 -8.20 -10.48
C LYS A 90 -8.34 -6.99 -10.72
N SER A 91 -7.19 -6.92 -10.06
CA SER A 91 -6.22 -5.84 -10.23
C SER A 91 -5.79 -5.68 -11.68
N TYR A 92 -5.74 -4.42 -12.12
CA TYR A 92 -5.05 -4.04 -13.35
C TYR A 92 -3.57 -4.42 -13.27
N LYS A 93 -2.98 -4.71 -14.43
CA LYS A 93 -1.62 -5.29 -14.53
C LYS A 93 -0.72 -4.52 -15.51
N ASN A 94 -1.14 -3.33 -15.89
CA ASN A 94 -0.57 -2.57 -17.01
C ASN A 94 -0.37 -1.08 -16.71
N ARG A 95 -0.57 -0.62 -15.47
CA ARG A 95 -0.21 0.75 -15.06
C ARG A 95 1.18 0.76 -14.46
N PHE A 96 1.95 1.81 -14.74
CA PHE A 96 3.20 2.08 -14.05
C PHE A 96 2.87 2.32 -12.58
N ILE A 97 3.53 1.62 -11.65
CA ILE A 97 3.38 1.80 -10.20
C ILE A 97 4.76 1.82 -9.53
N VAL A 98 4.89 2.59 -8.45
CA VAL A 98 6.11 2.85 -7.66
C VAL A 98 6.50 1.62 -6.84
N ASN A 99 5.53 0.96 -6.19
CA ASN A 99 5.74 -0.30 -5.45
C ASN A 99 6.68 -0.23 -4.23
N GLU A 100 6.85 0.95 -3.62
CA GLU A 100 7.78 1.16 -2.51
C GLU A 100 7.13 1.84 -1.30
N PHE A 101 7.78 1.71 -0.14
CA PHE A 101 7.47 2.46 1.07
C PHE A 101 7.72 3.95 0.84
N PHE A 102 6.63 4.70 0.73
CA PHE A 102 6.64 6.12 0.45
C PHE A 102 7.50 6.98 1.39
N PRO A 103 7.60 6.70 2.72
CA PRO A 103 8.53 7.45 3.57
C PRO A 103 9.99 7.42 3.08
N ASN A 104 10.39 6.36 2.37
CA ASN A 104 11.78 6.15 1.93
C ASN A 104 12.01 6.47 0.44
N CYS A 105 10.96 6.73 -0.33
CA CYS A 105 11.08 7.04 -1.76
C CYS A 105 10.75 8.49 -2.11
N LEU A 106 10.31 9.31 -1.14
CA LEU A 106 9.97 10.71 -1.36
C LEU A 106 11.12 11.64 -0.98
N GLU A 107 11.55 12.46 -1.94
CA GLU A 107 12.48 13.55 -1.72
C GLU A 107 11.80 14.88 -2.08
N PHE A 108 11.64 15.76 -1.10
CA PHE A 108 11.10 17.10 -1.31
C PHE A 108 12.25 18.08 -1.51
N ILE A 109 12.26 18.76 -2.65
CA ILE A 109 13.25 19.79 -3.01
C ILE A 109 12.45 21.01 -3.46
N ASP A 110 12.48 22.07 -2.66
CA ASP A 110 11.67 23.27 -2.85
C ASP A 110 10.18 22.91 -3.01
N GLU A 111 9.54 23.36 -4.09
CA GLU A 111 8.13 23.09 -4.42
C GLU A 111 7.95 21.83 -5.29
N LYS A 112 8.90 20.90 -5.26
CA LYS A 112 8.87 19.67 -6.06
C LYS A 112 9.03 18.44 -5.17
N VAL A 113 8.41 17.35 -5.62
CA VAL A 113 8.64 16.02 -5.07
C VAL A 113 9.23 15.11 -6.13
N LYS A 114 10.31 14.42 -5.76
CA LYS A 114 10.86 13.30 -6.51
C LYS A 114 10.42 12.01 -5.84
N ILE A 115 10.07 11.02 -6.65
CA ILE A 115 9.72 9.67 -6.19
C ILE A 115 10.77 8.73 -6.76
N ASN A 116 11.46 7.97 -5.92
CA ASN A 116 12.37 6.92 -6.38
C ASN A 116 11.56 5.82 -7.11
N LEU A 117 11.97 5.47 -8.33
CA LEU A 117 11.31 4.51 -9.21
C LEU A 117 12.10 3.19 -9.39
N ASP A 118 13.15 2.94 -8.60
CA ASP A 118 14.03 1.76 -8.73
C ASP A 118 13.26 0.43 -8.63
N LYS A 119 12.13 0.44 -7.94
CA LYS A 119 11.25 -0.74 -7.76
C LYS A 119 9.96 -0.67 -8.56
N ALA A 120 9.88 0.26 -9.52
CA ALA A 120 8.69 0.42 -10.31
C ALA A 120 8.34 -0.87 -11.07
N THR A 121 7.06 -1.18 -11.12
CA THR A 121 6.53 -2.34 -11.86
C THR A 121 5.25 -1.98 -12.57
N LYS A 122 4.69 -2.95 -13.31
CA LYS A 122 3.31 -2.89 -13.76
C LYS A 122 2.36 -3.40 -12.67
N GLY A 123 1.27 -2.69 -12.46
CA GLY A 123 0.20 -3.11 -11.58
C GLY A 123 -1.03 -2.22 -11.64
N ASP A 124 -1.63 -2.03 -10.48
CA ASP A 124 -2.87 -1.30 -10.29
C ASP A 124 -2.60 -0.03 -9.48
N LYS A 125 -2.98 1.12 -10.01
CA LYS A 125 -2.75 2.43 -9.37
C LYS A 125 -3.36 2.52 -7.97
N HIS A 126 -4.47 1.82 -7.72
CA HIS A 126 -5.10 1.82 -6.40
C HIS A 126 -4.22 1.16 -5.33
N PHE A 127 -3.30 0.27 -5.73
CA PHE A 127 -2.31 -0.29 -4.82
C PHE A 127 -1.37 0.80 -4.30
N ASP A 128 -0.80 1.63 -5.19
CA ASP A 128 0.08 2.75 -4.78
C ASP A 128 -0.66 3.80 -3.94
N LEU A 129 -1.90 4.15 -4.32
CA LEU A 129 -2.73 5.07 -3.53
C LEU A 129 -2.95 4.53 -2.11
N ALA A 130 -3.36 3.26 -2.01
CA ALA A 130 -3.55 2.60 -0.73
C ALA A 130 -2.23 2.52 0.06
N PHE A 131 -1.11 2.25 -0.61
CA PHE A 131 0.20 2.16 0.03
C PHE A 131 0.62 3.51 0.61
N PHE A 132 0.47 4.60 -0.16
CA PHE A 132 0.77 5.96 0.29
C PHE A 132 -0.07 6.34 1.52
N ILE A 133 -1.39 6.15 1.45
CA ILE A 133 -2.32 6.48 2.53
C ILE A 133 -1.94 5.74 3.82
N ILE A 134 -1.72 4.43 3.74
CA ILE A 134 -1.50 3.59 4.93
C ILE A 134 -0.13 3.82 5.55
N THR A 135 0.92 3.95 4.73
CA THR A 135 2.31 4.06 5.22
C THR A 135 2.71 5.45 5.67
N ASN A 136 1.97 6.48 5.27
CA ASN A 136 2.16 7.85 5.76
C ASN A 136 1.14 8.26 6.82
N TYR A 137 0.34 7.31 7.33
CA TYR A 137 -0.60 7.54 8.44
C TYR A 137 -1.59 8.68 8.17
N LEU A 138 -2.02 8.86 6.92
CA LEU A 138 -2.91 9.95 6.58
C LEU A 138 -4.20 9.84 7.39
N ASP A 139 -4.58 10.96 8.01
CA ASP A 139 -5.90 11.08 8.62
C ASP A 139 -6.99 11.20 7.55
N LYS A 140 -8.25 11.26 8.00
CA LYS A 140 -9.40 11.33 7.08
C LYS A 140 -9.34 12.58 6.17
N LYS A 141 -8.94 13.73 6.69
CA LYS A 141 -8.89 14.99 5.93
C LYS A 141 -7.74 14.99 4.93
N GLU A 142 -6.59 14.47 5.35
CA GLU A 142 -5.41 14.31 4.49
C GLU A 142 -5.67 13.32 3.36
N GLU A 143 -6.34 12.20 3.66
CA GLU A 143 -6.77 11.24 2.65
C GLU A 143 -7.77 11.87 1.67
N GLU A 144 -8.79 12.59 2.18
CA GLU A 144 -9.77 13.29 1.34
C GLU A 144 -9.08 14.29 0.41
N LEU A 145 -8.15 15.09 0.92
CA LEU A 145 -7.34 16.02 0.13
C LEU A 145 -6.52 15.28 -0.94
N PHE A 146 -5.78 14.25 -0.54
CA PHE A 146 -4.95 13.45 -1.45
C PHE A 146 -5.79 12.87 -2.61
N LEU A 147 -6.92 12.26 -2.28
CA LEU A 147 -7.80 11.61 -3.24
C LEU A 147 -8.57 12.62 -4.10
N GLN A 148 -8.92 13.79 -3.57
CA GLN A 148 -9.52 14.88 -4.35
C GLN A 148 -8.56 15.39 -5.44
N ILE A 149 -7.27 15.55 -5.12
CA ILE A 149 -6.26 16.01 -6.07
C ILE A 149 -5.94 14.92 -7.12
N TYR A 150 -5.82 13.67 -6.66
CA TYR A 150 -5.58 12.55 -7.56
C TYR A 150 -6.78 12.32 -8.51
N ASP A 151 -7.99 12.43 -7.96
CA ASP A 151 -9.33 12.43 -8.58
C ASP A 151 -9.74 11.10 -9.24
N THR A 152 -8.85 10.44 -9.96
CA THR A 152 -9.22 9.34 -10.88
C THR A 152 -9.14 7.95 -10.22
N TYR A 153 -10.08 7.61 -9.34
CA TYR A 153 -10.07 6.30 -8.67
C TYR A 153 -11.48 5.73 -8.43
N TRP A 154 -11.57 4.42 -8.25
CA TRP A 154 -12.78 3.71 -7.85
C TRP A 154 -12.75 3.46 -6.34
N GLU A 155 -13.60 4.16 -5.59
CA GLU A 155 -13.57 4.16 -4.12
C GLU A 155 -13.78 2.76 -3.51
N GLU A 156 -14.78 1.99 -3.97
CA GLU A 156 -15.01 0.62 -3.47
C GLU A 156 -13.77 -0.26 -3.63
N TYR A 157 -13.05 -0.06 -4.74
CA TYR A 157 -11.85 -0.83 -5.04
C TYR A 157 -10.63 -0.32 -4.28
N LEU A 158 -10.50 0.98 -4.06
CA LEU A 158 -9.45 1.57 -3.23
C LEU A 158 -9.50 1.04 -1.79
N ILE A 159 -10.68 1.02 -1.16
CA ILE A 159 -10.85 0.49 0.21
C ILE A 159 -10.40 -0.99 0.27
N GLN A 160 -10.72 -1.76 -0.76
CA GLN A 160 -10.25 -3.14 -0.87
C GLN A 160 -8.71 -3.23 -1.01
N GLN A 161 -8.09 -2.35 -1.78
CA GLN A 161 -6.64 -2.28 -1.94
C GLN A 161 -5.93 -1.87 -0.65
N LYS A 162 -6.53 -1.00 0.18
CA LYS A 162 -6.01 -0.73 1.52
C LYS A 162 -5.95 -1.97 2.39
N ILE A 163 -6.98 -2.81 2.36
CA ILE A 163 -6.98 -4.08 3.10
C ILE A 163 -5.90 -5.03 2.58
N LEU A 164 -5.68 -5.07 1.26
CA LEU A 164 -4.57 -5.81 0.65
C LEU A 164 -3.21 -5.29 1.14
N VAL A 165 -3.00 -3.97 1.10
CA VAL A 165 -1.76 -3.32 1.55
C VAL A 165 -1.50 -3.59 3.02
N ILE A 166 -2.49 -3.37 3.90
CA ILE A 166 -2.36 -3.61 5.34
C ILE A 166 -1.98 -5.06 5.61
N SER A 167 -2.60 -6.02 4.90
CA SER A 167 -2.27 -7.44 5.00
C SER A 167 -0.83 -7.72 4.55
N LEU A 168 -0.39 -7.11 3.45
CA LEU A 168 0.98 -7.24 2.96
C LEU A 168 1.99 -6.66 3.95
N LEU A 169 1.70 -5.52 4.56
CA LEU A 169 2.52 -4.88 5.58
C LEU A 169 2.63 -5.74 6.85
N LEU A 170 1.52 -6.29 7.32
CA LEU A 170 1.51 -7.23 8.45
C LEU A 170 2.38 -8.46 8.15
N ILE A 171 2.28 -9.05 6.95
CA ILE A 171 3.14 -10.15 6.53
C ILE A 171 4.61 -9.70 6.55
N TYR A 172 4.92 -8.61 5.85
CA TYR A 172 6.29 -8.12 5.69
C TYR A 172 6.95 -7.83 7.03
N TYR A 173 6.32 -7.02 7.88
CA TYR A 173 6.90 -6.64 9.16
C TYR A 173 7.07 -7.84 10.10
N ASN A 174 6.10 -8.76 10.15
CA ASN A 174 6.22 -9.92 11.03
C ASN A 174 7.24 -10.96 10.55
N LEU A 175 7.46 -11.12 9.24
CA LEU A 175 8.55 -11.95 8.71
C LEU A 175 9.93 -11.36 9.00
N ASN A 176 10.02 -10.05 9.20
CA ASN A 176 11.23 -9.33 9.57
C ASN A 176 11.32 -9.03 11.08
N ASN A 177 10.46 -9.64 11.91
CA ASN A 177 10.41 -9.44 13.36
C ASN A 177 10.14 -7.98 13.81
N ILE A 178 9.59 -7.13 12.94
CA ILE A 178 9.16 -5.78 13.26
C ILE A 178 7.72 -5.84 13.76
N ASN A 179 7.49 -5.74 15.07
CA ASN A 179 6.15 -5.92 15.66
C ASN A 179 5.50 -4.61 16.11
N ILE A 180 6.27 -3.53 16.15
CA ILE A 180 5.86 -2.22 16.66
C ILE A 180 4.65 -1.63 15.91
N TYR A 181 4.47 -2.00 14.64
CA TYR A 181 3.36 -1.50 13.81
C TYR A 181 2.09 -2.37 13.86
N ASN A 182 2.13 -3.54 14.52
CA ASN A 182 1.02 -4.49 14.47
C ASN A 182 -0.29 -3.91 15.01
N ASN A 183 -0.24 -3.17 16.13
CA ASN A 183 -1.45 -2.61 16.75
C ASN A 183 -2.12 -1.59 15.80
N TYR A 184 -1.33 -0.69 15.22
CA TYR A 184 -1.82 0.29 14.24
C TYR A 184 -2.43 -0.41 13.02
N LEU A 185 -1.69 -1.36 12.42
CA LEU A 185 -2.14 -2.04 11.20
C LEU A 185 -3.40 -2.89 11.44
N LEU A 186 -3.52 -3.56 12.58
CA LEU A 186 -4.73 -4.31 12.93
C LEU A 186 -5.93 -3.39 13.19
N ALA A 187 -5.71 -2.25 13.86
CA ALA A 187 -6.76 -1.25 14.04
C ALA A 187 -7.23 -0.71 12.68
N LYS A 188 -6.29 -0.34 11.80
CA LYS A 188 -6.60 0.16 10.46
C LYS A 188 -7.28 -0.90 9.59
N LEU A 189 -6.89 -2.18 9.71
CA LEU A 189 -7.57 -3.29 9.02
C LEU A 189 -9.05 -3.36 9.42
N ASN A 190 -9.35 -3.23 10.71
CA ASN A 190 -10.71 -3.26 11.23
C ASN A 190 -11.52 -2.01 10.84
N GLU A 191 -10.89 -0.85 10.80
CA GLU A 191 -11.48 0.39 10.29
C GLU A 191 -11.92 0.21 8.83
N GLU A 192 -11.02 -0.21 7.94
CA GLU A 192 -11.31 -0.39 6.51
C GLU A 192 -12.36 -1.49 6.25
N ARG A 193 -12.37 -2.56 7.08
CA ARG A 193 -13.44 -3.57 7.07
C ARG A 193 -14.80 -2.94 7.38
N THR A 194 -14.85 -2.06 8.37
CA THR A 194 -16.08 -1.39 8.83
C THR A 194 -16.58 -0.41 7.77
N ILE A 195 -15.71 0.49 7.30
CA ILE A 195 -16.00 1.44 6.22
C ILE A 195 -16.57 0.73 4.99
N PHE A 196 -15.93 -0.36 4.55
CA PHE A 196 -16.41 -1.12 3.41
C PHE A 196 -17.83 -1.67 3.60
N LYS A 197 -18.11 -2.26 4.78
CA LYS A 197 -19.43 -2.82 5.09
C LYS A 197 -20.50 -1.73 5.13
N GLU A 198 -20.23 -0.62 5.81
CA GLU A 198 -21.16 0.50 5.94
C GLU A 198 -21.50 1.13 4.59
N LYS A 199 -20.48 1.42 3.76
CA LYS A 199 -20.68 1.96 2.41
C LYS A 199 -21.41 0.98 1.49
N LYS A 200 -21.16 -0.33 1.63
CA LYS A 200 -21.87 -1.35 0.85
C LYS A 200 -23.34 -1.46 1.23
N LEU A 201 -23.66 -1.42 2.52
CA LEU A 201 -25.03 -1.46 3.02
C LEU A 201 -25.82 -0.20 2.64
N SER A 202 -25.19 0.96 2.72
CA SER A 202 -25.82 2.25 2.39
C SER A 202 -25.76 2.61 0.90
N ASN A 203 -25.07 1.82 0.07
CA ASN A 203 -24.81 2.13 -1.35
C ASN A 203 -24.21 3.53 -1.55
N SER A 204 -23.31 3.94 -0.66
CA SER A 204 -22.75 5.29 -0.56
C SER A 204 -21.31 5.39 -1.05
N PHE A 205 -20.88 4.46 -1.92
CA PHE A 205 -19.63 4.61 -2.63
C PHE A 205 -19.72 5.78 -3.61
N ARG A 206 -18.60 6.48 -3.82
CA ARG A 206 -18.45 7.49 -4.87
C ARG A 206 -18.89 6.88 -6.20
N LYS A 207 -19.90 7.49 -6.82
CA LYS A 207 -20.54 7.02 -8.07
C LYS A 207 -19.95 7.62 -9.33
N ASP A 208 -19.09 8.64 -9.19
CA ASP A 208 -18.39 9.23 -10.33
C ASP A 208 -17.31 8.26 -10.81
N GLU A 209 -17.75 7.31 -11.63
CA GLU A 209 -16.87 6.34 -12.26
C GLU A 209 -16.05 7.03 -13.35
N TRP A 210 -14.76 6.70 -13.33
CA TRP A 210 -13.84 6.56 -14.45
C TRP A 210 -14.54 6.64 -15.83
N LYS A 211 -14.61 7.84 -16.42
CA LYS A 211 -14.79 7.94 -17.87
C LYS A 211 -13.51 7.40 -18.50
N LYS A 212 -13.63 6.25 -19.15
CA LYS A 212 -12.56 5.57 -19.90
C LYS A 212 -11.84 6.52 -20.83
#